data_AF-A0A1F9PT77-F1
#
_entry.id   AF-A0A1F9PT77-F1
#
_cell.length_a   1.000
_cell.length_b   1.000
_cell.length_c   1.000
_cell.angle_alpha   90.00
_cell.angle_beta   90.00
_cell.angle_gamma   90.00
#
_symmetry.space_group_name_H-M   'P 1'
#
loop_
_entity.id
_entity.type
_entity.pdbx_description
1 polymer ?
#
loop_
_entity_poly.entity_id
_entity_poly.type
_entity_poly.pdbx_seq_one_letter_code
_entity_poly.pdbx_strand_id
1 'polypeptide(L)' 'MRLSAEARAELLAFAASGALRSDTARLRAAHADAFIVDGVVDCDRVMDFLTDYSEFVGATPRARRPFVERCMKL' A
#
# COMPACT_ATOMS: atom_id res chain seq x y z
N MET A 1 -7.62 22.97 -11.75
CA MET A 1 -9.01 22.47 -11.88
C MET A 1 -9.86 23.22 -10.85
N ARG A 2 -10.87 23.99 -11.24
CA ARG A 2 -11.77 24.69 -10.30
C ARG A 2 -13.06 23.87 -10.18
N LEU A 3 -13.42 23.47 -8.97
CA LEU A 3 -14.67 22.74 -8.69
C LEU A 3 -15.87 23.68 -8.85
N SER A 4 -16.98 23.14 -9.37
CA SER A 4 -18.27 23.84 -9.31
C SER A 4 -18.71 24.00 -7.84
N ALA A 5 -19.58 24.98 -7.58
CA ALA A 5 -20.10 25.21 -6.23
C ALA A 5 -20.83 23.98 -5.66
N GLU A 6 -21.56 23.27 -6.54
CA GLU A 6 -22.31 22.07 -6.21
C GLU A 6 -21.38 20.89 -5.87
N ALA A 7 -20.37 20.62 -6.70
CA ALA A 7 -19.37 19.59 -6.43
C ALA A 7 -18.58 19.87 -5.13
N ARG A 8 -18.32 21.14 -4.84
CA ARG A 8 -17.68 21.54 -3.57
C ARG A 8 -18.59 21.27 -2.37
N ALA A 9 -19.89 21.55 -2.47
CA ALA A 9 -20.84 21.31 -1.39
C ALA A 9 -21.01 19.81 -1.12
N GLU A 10 -21.09 18.99 -2.18
CA GLU A 10 -21.16 17.53 -2.08
C GLU A 10 -19.90 16.95 -1.40
N LEU A 11 -18.71 17.41 -1.80
CA LEU A 11 -17.44 17.00 -1.18
C LEU A 11 -17.38 17.34 0.31
N LEU A 12 -17.84 18.54 0.70
CA LEU A 12 -17.87 18.94 2.11
C LEU A 12 -18.87 18.11 2.92
N ALA A 13 -20.05 17.82 2.36
CA ALA A 13 -21.03 16.95 2.98
C ALA A 13 -20.52 15.52 3.16
N PHE A 14 -19.85 14.98 2.13
CA PHE A 14 -19.23 13.65 2.17
C PHE A 14 -18.09 13.59 3.20
N ALA A 15 -17.23 14.61 3.24
CA ALA A 15 -16.15 14.72 4.22
C ALA A 15 -16.66 14.81 5.67
N ALA A 16 -17.82 15.42 5.89
CA ALA A 16 -18.47 15.50 7.20
C ALA A 16 -19.20 14.20 7.60
N SER A 17 -19.35 13.24 6.68
CA SER A 17 -20.12 12.02 6.94
C SER A 17 -19.47 11.15 8.03
N GLY A 18 -20.31 10.59 8.91
CA GLY A 18 -19.86 9.66 9.95
C GLY A 18 -19.29 8.36 9.37
N ALA A 19 -19.89 7.87 8.28
CA ALA A 19 -19.48 6.64 7.59
C ALA A 19 -18.05 6.73 7.03
N LEU A 20 -17.69 7.85 6.38
CA LEU A 20 -16.32 8.04 5.88
C LEU A 20 -15.29 8.05 7.02
N ARG A 21 -15.63 8.66 8.16
CA ARG A 21 -14.76 8.68 9.34
C ARG A 21 -14.60 7.29 9.96
N SER A 22 -15.67 6.50 10.06
CA SER A 22 -15.57 5.13 10.55
C SER A 22 -14.77 4.24 9.60
N ASP A 23 -14.97 4.38 8.30
CA ASP A 23 -14.26 3.58 7.30
C ASP A 23 -12.77 3.92 7.25
N THR A 24 -12.41 5.21 7.31
CA THR A 24 -11.02 5.64 7.39
C THR A 24 -10.35 5.22 8.69
N ALA A 25 -11.06 5.26 9.83
CA ALA A 25 -10.56 4.73 11.09
C ALA A 25 -10.33 3.21 11.01
N ARG A 26 -11.23 2.46 10.37
CA ARG A 26 -11.10 1.01 10.17
C ARG A 26 -9.93 0.67 9.26
N LEU A 27 -9.75 1.43 8.17
CA LEU A 27 -8.60 1.27 7.27
C LEU A 27 -7.29 1.55 8.00
N ARG A 28 -7.21 2.61 8.81
CA ARG A 28 -6.03 2.90 9.63
C ARG A 28 -5.75 1.82 10.67
N ALA A 29 -6.78 1.28 11.31
CA ALA A 29 -6.62 0.19 12.28
C ALA A 29 -6.21 -1.13 11.62
N ALA A 30 -6.64 -1.38 10.37
CA ALA A 30 -6.24 -2.55 9.59
C ALA A 30 -4.86 -2.38 8.92
N HIS A 31 -4.45 -1.13 8.69
CA HIS A 31 -3.15 -0.81 8.12
C HIS A 31 -2.10 -0.84 9.23
N ALA A 32 -1.39 -1.96 9.36
CA ALA A 32 -0.17 -1.98 10.13
C ALA A 32 0.85 -1.04 9.47
N ASP A 33 1.27 0.01 10.16
CA ASP A 33 2.37 0.83 9.68
C ASP A 33 3.64 -0.02 9.63
N ALA A 34 4.18 -0.21 8.43
CA ALA A 34 5.34 -1.07 8.21
C ALA A 34 6.58 -0.60 8.99
N PHE A 35 6.65 0.69 9.31
CA PHE A 35 7.82 1.33 9.94
C PHE A 35 7.55 1.91 11.33
N ILE A 36 6.31 1.86 11.83
CA ILE A 36 5.95 2.46 13.13
C ILE A 36 5.45 1.36 14.07
N VAL A 37 6.09 1.26 15.24
CA VAL A 37 5.70 0.34 16.32
C VAL A 37 5.51 1.19 17.58
N ASP A 38 4.36 1.06 18.23
CA ASP A 38 4.00 1.83 19.44
C ASP A 38 4.16 3.35 19.30
N GLY A 39 3.92 3.88 18.09
CA GLY A 39 4.02 5.31 17.79
C GLY A 39 5.45 5.82 17.60
N VAL A 40 6.45 4.95 17.62
CA VAL A 40 7.86 5.27 17.37
C VAL A 40 8.30 4.62 16.06
N VAL A 41 9.17 5.29 15.32
CA VAL A 41 9.77 4.73 14.11
C VAL A 41 10.70 3.58 14.52
N ASP A 42 10.45 2.41 13.97
CA ASP A 42 11.27 1.22 14.13
C ASP A 42 12.39 1.24 13.09
N CYS A 43 13.59 1.65 13.52
CA CYS A 43 14.75 1.75 12.65
C CYS A 43 15.16 0.41 12.05
N ASP A 44 14.96 -0.70 12.76
CA ASP A 44 15.36 -2.02 12.28
C ASP A 44 14.49 -2.43 11.10
N ARG A 45 13.16 -2.23 11.20
CA ARG A 45 12.24 -2.46 10.07
C ARG A 45 12.54 -1.61 8.85
N VAL A 46 12.97 -0.36 9.07
CA VAL A 46 13.38 0.53 7.97
C VAL A 46 14.65 -0.01 7.30
N MET A 47 15.63 -0.44 8.09
CA MET A 47 16.89 -0.99 7.56
C MET A 47 16.67 -2.31 6.81
N ASP A 48 15.82 -3.19 7.33
CA ASP A 48 15.45 -4.45 6.68
C ASP A 48 14.80 -4.17 5.32
N PHE A 49 13.82 -3.26 5.29
CA PHE A 49 13.16 -2.87 4.04
C PHE A 49 14.13 -2.29 3.01
N LEU A 50 15.04 -1.40 3.42
CA LEU A 50 16.03 -0.82 2.51
C LEU A 50 17.02 -1.86 1.98
N THR A 51 17.39 -2.83 2.82
CA THR A 51 18.23 -3.96 2.45
C THR A 51 17.54 -4.83 1.40
N ASP A 52 16.33 -5.29 1.70
CA ASP A 52 15.53 -6.13 0.81
C ASP A 52 15.23 -5.44 -0.52
N TYR A 53 14.91 -4.13 -0.47
CA TYR A 53 14.68 -3.33 -1.66
C TYR A 53 15.94 -3.19 -2.52
N SER A 54 17.10 -2.96 -1.89
CA SER A 54 18.38 -2.92 -2.60
C SER A 54 18.71 -4.26 -3.25
N GLU A 55 18.43 -5.38 -2.58
CA GLU A 55 18.59 -6.71 -3.15
C GLU A 55 17.64 -6.92 -4.33
N PHE A 56 16.37 -6.53 -4.20
CA PHE A 56 15.38 -6.64 -5.27
C PHE A 56 15.76 -5.83 -6.52
N VAL A 57 16.19 -4.57 -6.34
CA VAL A 57 16.58 -3.68 -7.45
C VAL A 57 17.92 -4.10 -8.06
N GLY A 58 18.86 -4.54 -7.21
CA GLY A 58 20.19 -5.00 -7.64
C GLY A 58 20.18 -6.42 -8.22
N ALA A 59 19.13 -7.21 -7.98
CA ALA A 59 19.03 -8.57 -8.45
C ALA A 59 19.10 -8.64 -9.97
N THR A 60 20.03 -9.44 -10.48
CA THR A 60 20.12 -9.69 -11.92
C THR A 60 18.84 -10.40 -12.36
N PRO A 61 18.14 -9.92 -13.41
CA PRO A 61 16.92 -10.57 -13.88
C PRO A 61 17.19 -12.04 -14.17
N ARG A 62 16.40 -12.93 -13.53
CA ARG A 62 16.51 -14.37 -13.77
C ARG A 62 16.34 -14.61 -15.28
N ALA A 63 17.33 -15.26 -15.90
CA ALA A 63 17.25 -15.61 -17.31
C ALA A 63 15.90 -16.29 -17.60
N ARG A 64 15.16 -15.78 -18.59
CA ARG A 64 13.88 -16.37 -18.99
C ARG A 64 14.12 -17.83 -19.37
N ARG A 65 13.68 -18.76 -18.52
CA ARG A 65 13.66 -20.18 -18.86
C ARG A 65 12.39 -20.44 -19.66
N PRO A 66 12.44 -21.15 -20.79
CA PRO A 66 11.23 -21.59 -21.45
C PRO A 66 10.39 -22.40 -20.46
N PHE A 67 9.08 -22.14 -20.44
CA PHE A 67 8.13 -22.92 -19.67
C PHE A 67 7.99 -24.29 -20.36
N VAL A 68 8.68 -25.30 -19.84
CA VAL A 68 8.64 -26.67 -20.37
C VAL A 68 7.75 -27.51 -19.46
N GLU A 69 6.44 -27.27 -19.49
CA GLU A 69 5.46 -28.16 -18.86
C GLU A 69 5.34 -29.42 -19.73
N ARG A 70 5.99 -30.52 -19.30
CA ARG A 70 5.97 -31.79 -20.05
C ARG A 70 4.71 -32.64 -19.82
N CYS A 71 3.94 -32.34 -18.78
CA CYS A 71 2.74 -33.07 -18.42
C CYS A 71 1.69 -32.09 -17.91
N MET A 72 0.93 -31.51 -18.82
CA MET A 72 -0.27 -30.76 -18.48
C MET A 72 -1.33 -31.79 -18.05
N LYS A 73 -1.56 -31.91 -16.73
CA LYS A 73 -2.72 -32.65 -16.23
C LYS A 73 -3.93 -31.72 -16.31
N LEU A 74 -4.88 -32.10 -17.18
CA LEU A 74 -6.22 -31.51 -17.27
C LEU A 74 -7.04 -31.80 -16.01
#